data_AF-A0A661F5S5-F1
#
_entry.id   AF-A0A661F5S5-F1
#
_cell.length_a   1.000
_cell.length_b   1.000
_cell.length_c   1.000
_cell.angle_alpha   90.00
_cell.angle_beta   90.00
_cell.angle_gamma   90.00
#
_symmetry.space_group_name_H-M   'P 1'
#
loop_
_entity.id
_entity.type
_entity.pdbx_description
1 polymer ?
#
loop_
_entity_poly.entity_id
_entity_poly.type
_entity_poly.pdbx_seq_one_letter_code
_entity_poly.pdbx_strand_id
1 'polypeptide(L)' 'GVRIRPRNPLLWAQLAELRLKQGQAVLAENLARKSLALIQSDQEQSLQAKNWQVIADSLKQQGKVEEASLANQKAKQLQ' A
#
# COMPACT_ATOMS: atom_id res chain seq x y z
N GLY A 1 24.62 -14.05 10.22
CA GLY A 1 23.81 -12.94 10.75
C GLY A 1 22.37 -13.12 10.33
N VAL A 2 21.44 -13.18 11.29
CA VAL A 2 20.01 -13.39 11.00
C VAL A 2 19.48 -12.15 10.27
N ARG A 3 19.13 -12.31 8.99
CA ARG A 3 18.45 -11.27 8.22
C ARG A 3 16.99 -11.24 8.65
N ILE A 4 16.69 -10.52 9.73
CA ILE A 4 15.31 -10.19 10.10
C ILE A 4 14.78 -9.26 9.00
N ARG A 5 14.26 -9.83 7.93
CA ARG A 5 13.33 -9.09 7.07
C ARG A 5 12.08 -8.91 7.94
N PRO A 6 11.66 -7.70 8.32
CA PRO A 6 10.40 -7.55 9.02
C PRO A 6 9.31 -8.08 8.09
N ARG A 7 8.84 -9.29 8.39
CA ARG A 7 7.69 -9.94 7.74
C ARG A 7 6.38 -9.40 8.31
N ASN A 8 6.38 -8.13 8.72
CA ASN A 8 5.20 -7.49 9.27
C ASN A 8 4.61 -6.57 8.20
N PRO A 9 3.52 -6.97 7.51
CA PRO A 9 2.89 -6.13 6.51
C PRO A 9 2.44 -4.78 7.07
N LEU A 10 2.05 -4.70 8.35
CA LEU A 10 1.61 -3.46 9.00
C LEU A 10 2.70 -2.38 9.02
N LEU A 11 3.96 -2.75 9.30
CA LEU A 11 5.07 -1.79 9.33
C LEU A 11 5.31 -1.16 7.94
N TRP A 12 5.21 -1.96 6.89
CA TRP A 12 5.33 -1.48 5.51
C TRP A 12 4.17 -0.54 5.14
N ALA A 13 2.95 -0.84 5.57
CA ALA A 13 1.78 0.02 5.34
C ALA A 13 1.91 1.37 6.06
N GLN A 14 2.29 1.36 7.34
CA GLN A 14 2.52 2.58 8.12
C GLN A 14 3.61 3.46 7.50
N LEU A 15 4.71 2.86 7.05
CA LEU A 15 5.77 3.60 6.37
C LEU A 15 5.27 4.15 5.02
N ALA A 16 4.49 3.39 4.27
CA ALA A 16 3.88 3.86 3.02
C ALA A 16 3.02 5.11 3.23
N GLU A 17 2.14 5.10 4.23
CA GLU A 17 1.31 6.26 4.59
C GLU A 17 2.15 7.48 4.98
N LEU A 18 3.21 7.28 5.76
CA LEU A 18 4.12 8.37 6.14
C LEU A 18 4.79 8.98 4.91
N ARG A 19 5.24 8.15 3.95
CA ARG A 19 5.85 8.63 2.70
C ARG A 19 4.86 9.35 1.81
N LEU A 20 3.62 8.89 1.75
CA LEU A 20 2.55 9.58 1.02
C LEU A 20 2.31 10.98 1.58
N LYS A 21 2.22 11.11 2.91
CA LYS A 21 2.06 12.41 3.59
C LYS A 21 3.24 13.37 3.36
N GLN A 22 4.43 12.83 3.12
CA GLN A 22 5.63 13.60 2.79
C GLN A 22 5.73 13.95 1.29
N GLY A 23 4.73 13.61 0.47
CA GLY A 23 4.75 13.82 -0.98
C GLY A 23 5.67 12.85 -1.74
N GLN A 24 6.21 11.83 -1.08
CA GLN A 24 7.10 10.83 -1.69
C GLN A 24 6.27 9.72 -2.33
N ALA A 25 5.44 10.08 -3.31
CA ALA A 25 4.42 9.22 -3.91
C ALA A 25 4.98 7.89 -4.46
N VAL A 26 6.07 7.93 -5.22
CA VAL A 26 6.70 6.72 -5.79
C VAL A 26 7.17 5.76 -4.68
N LEU A 27 7.75 6.29 -3.60
CA LEU A 27 8.21 5.46 -2.49
C LEU A 27 7.02 4.89 -1.71
N ALA A 28 5.98 5.69 -1.47
CA ALA A 28 4.76 5.26 -0.81
C ALA A 28 4.11 4.07 -1.55
N GLU A 29 3.98 4.17 -2.87
CA GLU A 29 3.46 3.08 -3.71
C GLU A 29 4.26 1.78 -3.54
N ASN A 30 5.59 1.86 -3.66
CA ASN A 30 6.47 0.68 -3.54
C ASN A 30 6.35 0.00 -2.17
N LEU A 31 6.24 0.79 -1.10
CA LEU A 31 6.09 0.28 0.26
C LEU A 31 4.72 -0.38 0.48
N ALA A 32 3.64 0.22 -0.02
CA ALA A 32 2.30 -0.36 0.07
C ALA A 32 2.18 -1.67 -0.72
N ARG A 33 2.78 -1.74 -1.93
CA ARG A 33 2.86 -2.99 -2.70
C ARG A 33 3.64 -4.09 -1.97
N LYS A 34 4.72 -3.70 -1.26
CA LYS A 34 5.48 -4.62 -0.44
C LYS A 34 4.69 -5.11 0.78
N SER A 35 3.88 -4.24 1.40
CA SER A 35 2.95 -4.65 2.45
C SER A 35 1.96 -5.69 1.93
N LEU A 36 1.30 -5.42 0.79
CA LEU A 36 0.38 -6.37 0.14
C LEU A 36 1.02 -7.73 -0.13
N ALA A 37 2.27 -7.75 -0.62
CA ALA A 37 2.98 -9.00 -0.89
C ALA A 37 3.35 -9.82 0.36
N LEU A 38 3.23 -9.25 1.57
CA LEU A 38 3.50 -9.92 2.85
C LEU A 38 2.24 -10.37 3.58
N ILE A 39 1.07 -9.92 3.15
CA ILE A 39 -0.22 -10.37 3.67
C ILE A 39 -0.45 -11.79 3.18
N GLN A 40 -0.67 -12.71 4.12
CA GLN A 40 -0.78 -14.16 3.84
C GLN A 40 -2.20 -14.69 4.03
N SER A 41 -3.07 -13.92 4.70
CA SER A 41 -4.45 -14.35 4.98
C SER A 41 -5.48 -13.35 4.48
N ASP A 42 -6.63 -13.89 4.11
CA ASP A 42 -7.82 -13.10 3.77
C ASP A 42 -8.44 -12.42 4.99
N GLN A 43 -7.98 -12.74 6.20
CA GLN A 43 -8.43 -12.09 7.45
C GLN A 43 -7.85 -10.66 7.59
N GLU A 44 -6.86 -10.28 6.77
CA GLU A 44 -6.27 -8.95 6.75
C GLU A 44 -6.87 -8.04 5.65
N GLN A 45 -8.11 -8.29 5.21
CA GLN A 45 -8.80 -7.50 4.18
C GLN A 45 -8.76 -5.98 4.45
N SER A 46 -8.93 -5.56 5.70
CA SER A 46 -8.84 -4.14 6.08
C SER A 46 -7.44 -3.54 5.81
N LEU A 47 -6.37 -4.30 6.06
CA LEU A 47 -5.00 -3.89 5.76
C LEU A 47 -4.74 -3.91 4.25
N GLN A 48 -5.29 -4.87 3.52
CA GLN A 48 -5.23 -4.88 2.07
C GLN A 48 -5.92 -3.66 1.46
N ALA A 49 -7.15 -3.35 1.91
CA ALA A 49 -7.92 -2.19 1.49
C ALA A 49 -7.13 -0.89 1.72
N LYS A 50 -6.54 -0.75 2.91
CA LYS A 50 -5.70 0.41 3.27
C LYS A 50 -4.51 0.58 2.34
N ASN A 51 -3.78 -0.50 2.04
CA ASN A 51 -2.65 -0.43 1.12
C ASN A 51 -3.07 -0.08 -0.31
N TRP A 52 -4.22 -0.59 -0.78
CA TRP A 52 -4.77 -0.21 -2.09
C TRP A 52 -5.17 1.26 -2.15
N GLN A 53 -5.70 1.84 -1.06
CA GLN A 53 -5.95 3.28 -0.97
C GLN A 53 -4.65 4.08 -1.06
N VAL A 54 -3.61 3.68 -0.33
CA VAL A 54 -2.29 4.35 -0.40
C VAL A 54 -1.71 4.29 -1.82
N ILE A 55 -1.85 3.16 -2.51
CA ILE A 55 -1.43 3.03 -3.92
C ILE A 55 -2.24 3.97 -4.81
N ALA A 56 -3.56 4.04 -4.63
CA ALA A 56 -4.43 4.92 -5.42
C ALA A 56 -4.03 6.40 -5.26
N ASP A 57 -3.85 6.85 -4.02
CA ASP A 57 -3.45 8.23 -3.73
C ASP A 57 -2.04 8.54 -4.24
N SER A 58 -1.11 7.58 -4.11
CA SER A 58 0.26 7.70 -4.66
C SER A 58 0.25 7.82 -6.19
N LEU A 59 -0.56 7.02 -6.88
CA LEU A 59 -0.70 7.06 -8.34
C LEU A 59 -1.35 8.36 -8.80
N LYS A 60 -2.35 8.85 -8.06
CA LYS A 60 -2.97 10.15 -8.33
C LYS A 60 -1.97 11.30 -8.20
N GLN A 61 -1.11 11.30 -7.17
CA GLN A 61 -0.03 12.30 -7.02
C GLN A 61 1.01 12.21 -8.15
N GLN A 62 1.18 11.04 -8.77
CA GLN A 62 2.05 10.84 -9.94
C GLN A 62 1.38 11.20 -11.29
N GLY A 63 0.10 11.60 -11.30
CA GLY A 63 -0.67 11.84 -12.53
C GLY A 63 -1.17 10.58 -13.24
N LYS A 64 -1.05 9.40 -12.61
CA LYS A 64 -1.47 8.09 -13.15
C LYS A 64 -2.92 7.80 -12.77
N VAL A 65 -3.84 8.57 -13.35
CA VAL A 65 -5.25 8.63 -12.93
C VAL A 65 -5.99 7.32 -13.21
N GLU A 66 -5.71 6.65 -14.32
CA GLU A 66 -6.37 5.38 -14.67
C GLU A 66 -5.99 4.27 -13.69
N GLU A 67 -4.70 4.14 -13.39
CA GLU A 67 -4.19 3.15 -12.44
C GLU A 67 -4.65 3.46 -11.01
N ALA A 68 -4.75 4.75 -10.65
CA ALA A 68 -5.31 5.18 -9.38
C ALA A 68 -6.78 4.75 -9.24
N SER A 69 -7.58 4.84 -10.30
CA SER A 69 -8.97 4.38 -10.32
C SER A 69 -9.07 2.87 -10.06
N LEU A 70 -8.25 2.09 -10.76
CA LEU A 70 -8.20 0.63 -10.58
C LEU A 70 -7.79 0.23 -9.16
N ALA A 71 -6.79 0.92 -8.58
CA ALA A 71 -6.38 0.69 -7.20
C ALA A 71 -7.51 1.02 -6.21
N ASN A 72 -8.24 2.12 -6.43
CA ASN A 72 -9.38 2.49 -5.60
C ASN A 72 -10.54 1.48 -5.69
N GLN A 73 -10.78 0.91 -6.88
CA GLN A 73 -11.80 -0.13 -7.03
C GLN A 73 -11.43 -1.38 -6.21
N LYS A 74 -10.16 -1.81 -6.25
CA LYS A 74 -9.68 -2.92 -5.42
C LYS A 74 -9.83 -2.64 -3.94
N ALA A 75 -9.51 -1.42 -3.50
CA ALA A 75 -9.72 -1.03 -2.10
C ALA A 75 -11.18 -1.18 -1.67
N LYS A 76 -12.14 -0.77 -2.50
CA LYS A 76 -13.58 -0.86 -2.23
C LYS A 76 -14.10 -2.31 -2.19
N GLN A 77 -13.50 -3.22 -2.95
CA GLN A 77 -13.87 -4.64 -2.95
C GLN A 77 -13.44 -5.37 -1.67
N LEU A 78 -12.55 -4.77 -0.87
CA LEU A 78 -11.99 -5.33 0.35
C LEU A 78 -12.59 -4.67 1.62
N GLN A 79 -13.60 -3.82 1.47
CA GLN A 79 -14.38 -3.20 2.56
C GLN A 79 -15.65 -4.00 2.81
#